data_AF-A0A3M9ZN30-F1
#
_entry.id   AF-A0A3M9ZN30-F1
#
_cell.length_a   1.000
_cell.length_b   1.000
_cell.length_c   1.000
_cell.angle_alpha   90.00
_cell.angle_beta   90.00
_cell.angle_gamma   90.00
#
_symmetry.space_group_name_H-M   'P 1'
#
loop_
_entity.id
_entity.type
_entity.pdbx_description
1 polymer ?
#
loop_
_entity_poly.entity_id
_entity_poly.type
_entity_poly.pdbx_seq_one_letter_code
_entity_poly.pdbx_strand_id
1 'polypeptide(L)'
;LDRAIALDPRCRMAHAYRGAALLELGLYGDALEAFELARSCSPEPVEHFNIGITLRLLDRKLEASRAIKMARSLDPKKVRWNFLNCNARRALALHTQ
;
A
#
# COMPACT_ATOMS: atom_id res chain seq x y z
N LEU A 1 -6.76 5.59 -14.67
CA LEU A 1 -5.74 4.69 -14.10
C LEU A 1 -5.55 3.43 -14.96
N ASP A 2 -6.61 2.97 -15.63
CA ASP A 2 -6.59 1.77 -16.50
C ASP A 2 -5.63 1.85 -17.69
N ARG A 3 -5.36 3.05 -18.22
CA ARG A 3 -4.44 3.22 -19.36
C ARG A 3 -2.96 2.97 -19.02
N ALA A 4 -2.58 3.08 -17.74
CA ALA A 4 -1.21 2.82 -17.29
C ALA A 4 -0.94 1.31 -17.11
N ILE A 5 -1.95 0.54 -16.70
CA ILE A 5 -1.87 -0.93 -16.55
C ILE A 5 -1.75 -1.59 -17.93
N ALA A 6 -2.38 -1.02 -18.95
CA ALA A 6 -2.33 -1.51 -20.33
C ALA A 6 -0.97 -1.29 -21.03
N LEU A 7 -0.13 -0.37 -20.53
CA LEU A 7 1.13 0.00 -21.17
C LEU A 7 2.34 -0.78 -20.64
N ASP A 8 2.32 -1.21 -19.38
CA ASP A 8 3.32 -2.15 -18.85
C ASP A 8 2.75 -2.95 -17.67
N PRO A 9 2.39 -4.23 -17.88
CA PRO A 9 1.91 -5.13 -16.82
C PRO A 9 2.89 -5.31 -15.64
N ARG A 10 4.17 -4.94 -15.84
CA ARG A 10 5.23 -5.00 -14.83
C ARG A 10 5.43 -3.69 -14.08
N CYS A 11 4.59 -2.69 -14.33
CA CYS A 11 4.70 -1.42 -13.63
C CYS A 11 4.28 -1.59 -12.15
N ARG A 12 5.27 -1.71 -11.26
CA ARG A 12 5.08 -1.67 -9.79
C ARG A 12 4.09 -0.57 -9.38
N MET A 13 4.25 0.63 -9.95
CA MET A 13 3.42 1.78 -9.63
C MET A 13 1.95 1.58 -9.99
N ALA A 14 1.65 0.92 -11.11
CA ALA A 14 0.27 0.68 -11.52
C ALA A 14 -0.46 -0.24 -10.54
N HIS A 15 0.20 -1.32 -10.09
CA HIS A 15 -0.31 -2.21 -9.06
C HIS A 15 -0.42 -1.52 -7.69
N ALA A 16 0.54 -0.67 -7.32
CA ALA A 16 0.49 0.10 -6.08
C ALA A 16 -0.67 1.11 -6.06
N TYR A 17 -0.92 1.81 -7.17
CA TYR A 17 -2.06 2.73 -7.26
C TYR A 17 -3.40 1.98 -7.29
N ARG A 18 -3.46 0.81 -7.94
CA ARG A 18 -4.63 -0.07 -7.89
C ARG A 18 -4.93 -0.49 -6.45
N GLY A 19 -3.92 -0.94 -5.70
CA GLY A 19 -4.07 -1.29 -4.30
C GLY A 19 -4.53 -0.12 -3.43
N ALA A 20 -4.02 1.09 -3.68
CA ALA A 20 -4.46 2.29 -2.97
C ALA A 20 -5.92 2.64 -3.27
N ALA A 21 -6.36 2.54 -4.53
CA ALA A 21 -7.75 2.76 -4.90
C ALA A 21 -8.68 1.71 -4.26
N LEU A 22 -8.27 0.43 -4.25
CA LEU A 22 -9.03 -0.66 -3.63
C LEU A 22 -9.11 -0.50 -2.10
N LEU A 23 -8.06 0.01 -1.46
CA LEU A 23 -8.09 0.37 -0.04
C LEU A 23 -9.11 1.46 0.27
N GLU A 24 -9.19 2.50 -0.57
CA GLU A 24 -10.17 3.59 -0.42
C GLU A 24 -11.60 3.09 -0.64
N LEU A 25 -11.80 2.10 -1.52
CA LEU A 25 -13.08 1.43 -1.75
C LEU A 25 -13.45 0.39 -0.66
N GLY A 26 -12.58 0.13 0.31
CA GLY A 26 -12.81 -0.87 1.37
C GLY A 26 -12.65 -2.32 0.91
N LEU A 27 -12.18 -2.56 -0.32
CA LEU A 27 -11.92 -3.90 -0.87
C LEU A 27 -10.53 -4.37 -0.44
N TYR A 28 -10.38 -4.63 0.86
CA TYR A 28 -9.07 -4.90 1.47
C TYR A 28 -8.41 -6.19 0.98
N GLY A 29 -9.19 -7.20 0.56
CA GLY A 29 -8.66 -8.45 -0.01
C GLY A 29 -7.97 -8.22 -1.36
N ASP A 30 -8.67 -7.58 -2.29
CA ASP A 30 -8.13 -7.26 -3.61
C ASP A 30 -6.99 -6.23 -3.53
N ALA A 31 -7.07 -5.30 -2.56
CA ALA A 31 -6.00 -4.36 -2.29
C ALA A 31 -4.71 -5.07 -1.86
N LEU A 32 -4.82 -6.10 -1.02
CA LEU A 32 -3.68 -6.90 -0.58
C LEU A 32 -3.02 -7.60 -1.77
N GLU A 33 -3.81 -8.22 -2.64
CA GLU A 33 -3.31 -8.88 -3.85
C GLU A 33 -2.61 -7.89 -4.78
N ALA A 34 -3.18 -6.70 -4.98
CA ALA A 34 -2.56 -5.65 -5.79
C ALA A 34 -1.21 -5.19 -5.22
N PHE A 35 -1.09 -5.02 -3.90
CA PHE A 35 0.20 -4.67 -3.29
C PHE A 35 1.21 -5.82 -3.31
N GLU A 36 0.77 -7.07 -3.20
CA GLU A 36 1.63 -8.25 -3.36
C GLU A 36 2.19 -8.36 -4.78
N LEU A 37 1.36 -8.07 -5.80
CA LEU A 37 1.81 -7.97 -7.19
C LEU A 37 2.82 -6.84 -7.38
N ALA A 38 2.57 -5.65 -6.80
CA ALA A 38 3.52 -4.54 -6.82
C ALA A 38 4.87 -4.94 -6.21
N ARG A 39 4.84 -5.64 -5.07
CA ARG A 39 6.02 -6.17 -4.37
C ARG A 39 6.79 -7.18 -5.23
N SER A 40 6.09 -8.05 -5.95
CA SER A 40 6.71 -9.03 -6.85
C SER A 40 7.42 -8.39 -8.04
N CYS A 41 6.91 -7.24 -8.52
CA CYS A 41 7.51 -6.49 -9.61
C CYS A 41 8.79 -5.75 -9.16
N SER A 42 8.74 -5.11 -7.99
CA SER A 42 9.95 -4.56 -7.35
C SER A 42 9.72 -4.45 -5.83
N PRO A 43 10.53 -5.13 -5.01
CA PRO A 43 10.38 -5.09 -3.57
C PRO A 43 10.94 -3.77 -3.01
N GLU A 44 10.11 -2.74 -2.88
CA GLU A 44 10.48 -1.55 -2.11
C GLU A 44 9.89 -1.59 -0.69
N PRO A 45 10.47 -0.82 0.25
CA PRO A 45 9.91 -0.67 1.61
C PRO A 45 8.46 -0.19 1.62
N VAL A 46 8.03 0.50 0.56
CA VAL A 46 6.70 1.12 0.44
C VAL A 46 5.61 0.06 0.33
N GLU A 47 5.83 -0.98 -0.47
CA GLU A 47 4.87 -2.06 -0.66
C GLU A 47 4.69 -2.86 0.64
N HIS A 48 5.77 -3.14 1.37
CA HIS A 48 5.69 -3.78 2.68
C HIS A 48 4.88 -2.97 3.70
N PHE A 49 4.99 -1.64 3.65
CA PHE A 49 4.19 -0.76 4.50
C PHE A 49 2.70 -0.79 4.10
N ASN A 50 2.38 -0.70 2.81
CA ASN A 50 1.00 -0.75 2.31
C ASN A 50 0.33 -2.11 2.59
N ILE A 51 1.06 -3.21 2.40
CA ILE A 51 0.63 -4.56 2.81
C ILE A 51 0.35 -4.59 4.31
N GLY A 52 1.24 -4.03 5.13
CA GLY A 52 1.07 -3.96 6.58
C GLY A 52 -0.19 -3.19 7.01
N ILE A 53 -0.49 -2.06 6.38
CA ILE A 53 -1.72 -1.31 6.64
C ILE A 53 -2.96 -2.10 6.20
N THR A 54 -2.91 -2.73 5.02
CA THR A 54 -4.02 -3.52 4.47
C THR A 54 -4.34 -4.73 5.35
N LEU A 55 -3.31 -5.46 5.79
CA LEU A 55 -3.44 -6.58 6.72
C LEU A 55 -4.03 -6.15 8.07
N ARG A 56 -3.72 -4.93 8.54
CA ARG A 56 -4.31 -4.39 9.76
C ARG A 56 -5.81 -4.10 9.60
N LEU A 57 -6.23 -3.68 8.40
CA LEU A 57 -7.65 -3.47 8.06
C LEU A 57 -8.41 -4.79 7.90
N LEU A 58 -7.72 -5.87 7.48
CA LEU A 58 -8.23 -7.25 7.45
C LEU A 58 -8.19 -7.97 8.81
N ASP A 59 -7.91 -7.27 9.92
CA ASP A 59 -7.70 -7.80 11.27
C ASP A 59 -6.55 -8.85 11.41
N ARG A 60 -5.70 -9.00 10.39
CA ARG A 60 -4.51 -9.86 10.39
C ARG A 60 -3.32 -9.17 11.07
N LYS A 61 -3.51 -8.80 12.34
CA LYS A 61 -2.58 -7.96 13.13
C LYS A 61 -1.17 -8.53 13.25
N LEU A 62 -1.02 -9.85 13.39
CA LEU A 62 0.29 -10.50 13.50
C LEU A 62 1.12 -10.32 12.23
N GLU A 63 0.51 -10.53 11.06
CA GLU A 63 1.16 -10.41 9.77
C GLU A 63 1.42 -8.95 9.40
N ALA A 64 0.48 -8.05 9.73
CA ALA A 64 0.67 -6.62 9.62
C ALA A 64 1.92 -6.15 10.39
N SER A 65 2.10 -6.62 11.62
CA SER A 65 3.26 -6.26 12.45
C SER A 65 4.58 -6.73 11.84
N ARG A 66 4.61 -7.91 11.20
CA ARG A 66 5.79 -8.43 10.50
C ARG A 66 6.10 -7.60 9.26
N ALA A 67 5.09 -7.28 8.45
CA ALA A 67 5.25 -6.48 7.25
C ALA A 67 5.76 -5.05 7.55
N ILE A 68 5.20 -4.40 8.56
CA ILE A 68 5.64 -3.07 9.01
C ILE A 68 7.07 -3.12 9.57
N LYS A 69 7.43 -4.17 10.33
CA LYS A 69 8.81 -4.38 10.81
C LYS A 69 9.78 -4.53 9.64
N MET A 70 9.44 -5.34 8.64
CA MET A 70 10.26 -5.52 7.43
C MET A 70 10.44 -4.20 6.65
N ALA A 71 9.35 -3.44 6.45
CA ALA A 71 9.43 -2.13 5.80
C ALA A 71 10.42 -1.19 6.54
N ARG A 72 10.32 -1.15 7.87
CA ARG A 72 11.18 -0.30 8.72
C ARG A 72 12.65 -0.74 8.70
N SER A 73 12.94 -2.04 8.61
CA SER A 73 14.31 -2.54 8.50
C SER A 73 14.94 -2.25 7.13
N LEU A 74 14.15 -2.15 6.07
CA LEU A 74 14.65 -1.87 4.72
C LEU A 74 14.98 -0.38 4.52
N ASP A 75 14.07 0.53 4.91
CA ASP A 75 14.38 1.97 4.92
C ASP A 75 13.49 2.73 5.94
N PRO A 76 14.06 3.13 7.10
CA PRO A 76 13.32 3.85 8.12
C PRO A 76 12.85 5.25 7.69
N LYS A 77 13.61 5.92 6.80
CA LYS A 77 13.32 7.30 6.38
C LYS A 77 12.17 7.34 5.38
N LYS A 78 12.17 6.41 4.41
CA LYS A 78 11.13 6.30 3.39
C LYS A 78 9.79 5.86 3.98
N VAL A 79 9.80 4.94 4.96
CA VAL A 79 8.58 4.53 5.69
C VAL A 79 7.96 5.69 6.46
N ARG A 80 8.76 6.53 7.14
CA ARG A 80 8.27 7.68 7.90
C ARG A 80 7.56 8.71 7.00
N TRP A 81 8.11 8.98 5.82
CA TRP A 81 7.51 9.90 4.85
C TRP A 81 6.16 9.39 4.34
N ASN A 82 6.02 8.09 4.11
CA ASN A 82 4.75 7.49 3.70
C ASN A 82 3.71 7.44 4.81
N PHE A 83 4.11 7.18 6.06
CA PHE A 83 3.19 7.20 7.21
C PHE A 83 2.53 8.58 7.37
N LEU A 84 3.31 9.66 7.21
CA LEU A 84 2.81 11.03 7.24
C LEU A 84 1.87 11.32 6.07
N ASN A 85 2.21 10.89 4.84
CA ASN A 85 1.34 11.07 3.68
C ASN A 85 0.04 10.27 3.76
N CYS A 86 0.06 9.01 4.22
CA CYS A 86 -1.14 8.20 4.42
C CYS A 86 -2.08 8.84 5.45
N ASN A 87 -1.55 9.37 6.56
CA ASN A 87 -2.36 10.07 7.54
C ASN A 87 -2.86 11.41 7.03
N ALA A 88 -2.04 12.16 6.28
CA ALA A 88 -2.45 13.41 5.65
C ALA A 88 -3.58 13.21 4.64
N ARG A 89 -3.50 12.19 3.77
CA ARG A 89 -4.57 11.85 2.81
C ARG A 89 -5.86 11.43 3.53
N ARG A 90 -5.75 10.65 4.61
CA ARG A 90 -6.91 10.31 5.46
C ARG A 90 -7.52 11.51 6.15
N ALA A 91 -6.71 12.44 6.66
CA ALA A 91 -7.19 13.68 7.28
C ALA A 91 -7.86 14.61 6.26
N LEU A 92 -7.33 14.70 5.04
CA LEU A 92 -7.94 15.46 3.94
C LEU A 92 -9.26 14.85 3.45
N ALA A 93 -9.37 13.52 3.39
CA ALA A 93 -10.62 12.85 3.02
C ALA A 93 -11.76 13.11 4.03
N LEU A 94 -11.44 13.36 5.30
CA LEU A 94 -12.43 13.70 6.34
C LEU A 94 -12.87 15.17 6.33
N HIS A 95 -12.21 16.05 5.57
CA HIS A 95 -12.53 17.48 5.48
C HIS A 95 -13.30 17.88 4.21
N THR A 96 -13.88 16.92 3.49
CA THR A 96 -14.67 17.16 2.26
C THR A 96 -16.14 16.77 2.40
N GLN A 97 -16.73 16.91 3.59
CA GLN A 97 -18.18 16.89 3.79
C GLN A 97 -18.77 18.30 3.77
#